data_AF-A0A3D0ZCG9-F1
#
_entry.id   AF-A0A3D0ZCG9-F1
#
_cell.length_a   1.000
_cell.length_b   1.000
_cell.length_c   1.000
_cell.angle_alpha   90.00
_cell.angle_beta   90.00
_cell.angle_gamma   90.00
#
_symmetry.space_group_name_H-M   'P 1'
#
loop_
_entity.id
_entity.type
_entity.pdbx_description
1 polymer ?
#
loop_
_entity_poly.entity_id
_entity_poly.type
_entity_poly.pdbx_seq_one_letter_code
_entity_poly.pdbx_strand_id
1 'polypeptide(L)' 'AKHILISRLNLNEQEAHRFIEKQAMDMRCARRVIAEGIIKTYEN' A
#
# COMPACT_ATOMS: atom_id res chain seq x y z
N ALA A 1 3.69 -4.99 1.71
CA ALA A 1 3.09 -3.77 1.11
C ALA A 1 3.92 -2.50 1.34
N LYS A 2 4.13 -2.00 2.58
CA LYS A 2 4.92 -0.76 2.81
C LYS A 2 6.31 -0.79 2.16
N HIS A 3 7.10 -1.83 2.39
CA HIS A 3 8.41 -2.00 1.75
C HIS A 3 8.34 -2.05 0.22
N ILE A 4 7.33 -2.70 -0.34
CA ILE A 4 7.12 -2.75 -1.81
C ILE A 4 6.88 -1.35 -2.35
N LEU A 5 6.04 -0.53 -1.68
CA LEU A 5 5.80 0.85 -2.08
C LEU A 5 7.07 1.70 -1.98
N ILE A 6 7.86 1.52 -0.93
CA ILE A 6 9.15 2.21 -0.76
C ILE A 6 10.10 1.82 -1.90
N SER A 7 10.27 0.53 -2.18
CA SER A 7 11.23 0.05 -3.18
C SER A 7 10.78 0.26 -4.63
N ARG A 8 9.48 0.18 -4.92
CA ARG A 8 8.95 0.28 -6.30
C ARG A 8 8.55 1.71 -6.69
N LEU A 9 8.11 2.53 -5.73
CA LEU A 9 7.63 3.89 -5.97
C LEU A 9 8.52 4.96 -5.31
N ASN A 10 9.65 4.57 -4.69
CA ASN A 10 10.56 5.47 -3.98
C ASN A 10 9.86 6.35 -2.93
N LEU A 11 8.78 5.83 -2.33
CA LEU A 11 8.08 6.52 -1.24
C LEU A 11 8.87 6.38 0.06
N ASN A 12 8.77 7.37 0.95
CA ASN A 12 9.22 7.20 2.33
C ASN A 12 8.20 6.37 3.14
N GLU A 13 8.57 5.91 4.35
CA GLU A 13 7.68 5.05 5.14
C GLU A 13 6.35 5.72 5.50
N GLN A 14 6.37 7.03 5.81
CA GLN A 14 5.17 7.80 6.15
C GLN A 14 4.25 7.96 4.95
N GLU A 15 4.80 8.21 3.76
CA GLU A 15 4.08 8.27 2.49
C GLU A 15 3.48 6.92 2.13
N ALA A 16 4.25 5.83 2.27
CA ALA A 16 3.76 4.48 2.03
C ALA A 16 2.63 4.10 3.00
N HIS A 17 2.72 4.50 4.27
CA HIS A 17 1.66 4.33 5.24
C HIS A 17 0.41 5.14 4.83
N ARG A 18 0.57 6.45 4.62
CA ARG A 18 -0.52 7.35 4.20
C ARG A 18 -1.18 6.90 2.90
N PHE A 19 -0.42 6.35 1.95
CA PHE A 19 -0.94 5.80 0.71
C PHE A 19 -1.91 4.64 0.98
N ILE A 20 -1.52 3.68 1.82
CA ILE A 20 -2.38 2.54 2.17
C ILE A 20 -3.62 3.02 2.94
N GLU A 21 -3.46 3.99 3.85
CA GLU A 21 -4.59 4.54 4.60
C GLU A 21 -5.58 5.29 3.70
N LYS A 22 -5.07 6.17 2.83
CA LYS A 22 -5.90 6.91 1.88
C LYS A 22 -6.65 5.96 0.95
N GLN A 23 -5.97 4.97 0.38
CA GLN A 23 -6.58 3.96 -0.49
C GLN A 23 -7.64 3.14 0.26
N ALA A 24 -7.40 2.78 1.51
CA ALA A 24 -8.36 2.05 2.33
C ALA A 24 -9.63 2.88 2.60
N MET A 25 -9.48 4.18 2.86
CA MET A 25 -10.60 5.11 3.04
C MET A 25 -11.38 5.33 1.73
N ASP A 26 -10.69 5.59 0.63
CA ASP A 26 -11.29 5.83 -0.68
C ASP A 26 -12.10 4.60 -1.15
N MET A 27 -11.56 3.39 -0.94
CA MET A 27 -12.22 2.13 -1.28
C MET A 27 -13.16 1.60 -0.18
N ARG A 28 -13.26 2.29 0.95
CA ARG A 28 -14.04 1.88 2.13
C ARG A 28 -13.79 0.43 2.56
N CYS A 29 -12.53 0.02 2.55
CA CYS A 29 -12.11 -1.33 2.88
C CYS A 29 -11.03 -1.33 3.96
N ALA A 30 -10.72 -2.50 4.52
CA ALA A 30 -9.67 -2.61 5.52
C ALA A 30 -8.29 -2.38 4.89
N ARG A 31 -7.38 -1.71 5.61
CA ARG A 31 -5.97 -1.50 5.20
C ARG A 31 -5.27 -2.80 4.79
N ARG A 32 -5.66 -3.92 5.40
CA ARG A 32 -5.16 -5.27 5.05
C ARG A 32 -5.50 -5.66 3.62
N VAL A 33 -6.71 -5.38 3.13
CA VAL A 33 -7.15 -5.71 1.76
C VAL A 33 -6.31 -4.93 0.75
N ILE A 34 -6.08 -3.64 0.98
CA ILE A 34 -5.19 -2.82 0.14
C ILE A 34 -3.76 -3.37 0.16
N ALA A 35 -3.24 -3.71 1.35
CA ALA A 35 -1.89 -4.24 1.48
C ALA A 35 -1.71 -5.59 0.76
N GLU A 36 -2.68 -6.49 0.87
CA GLU A 36 -2.71 -7.77 0.15
C GLU A 36 -2.81 -7.55 -1.36
N GLY A 37 -3.63 -6.60 -1.83
CA GLY A 37 -3.71 -6.22 -3.24
C GLY A 37 -2.37 -5.73 -3.79
N ILE A 38 -1.68 -4.86 -3.05
CA ILE A 38 -0.34 -4.37 -3.42
C ILE A 38 0.65 -5.54 -3.52
N ILE A 39 0.65 -6.46 -2.54
CA ILE A 39 1.55 -7.62 -2.57
C ILE A 39 1.27 -8.48 -3.81
N LYS A 40 0.00 -8.83 -4.07
CA LYS A 40 -0.39 -9.62 -5.25
C LYS A 40 0.02 -8.98 -6.58
N THR A 41 -0.04 -7.64 -6.67
CA THR A 41 0.34 -6.92 -7.89
C THR A 41 1.85 -6.91 -8.16
N TYR A 42 2.69 -6.99 -7.12
CA TYR A 42 4.14 -6.78 -7.23
C TYR A 42 5.03 -7.98 -6.84
N GLU A 43 4.48 -9.02 -6.21
CA GLU A 43 5.17 -10.29 -5.87
C GLU A 43 4.80 -11.46 -6.81
N ASN A 44 4.16 -11.18 -7.96
CA ASN A 44 4.00 -12.14 -9.06
C ASN A 44 5.23 -12.17 -9.98
#